data_AF-A0A7X7VZ54-F1
#
_entry.id   AF-A0A7X7VZ54-F1
#
_cell.length_a   1.000
_cell.length_b   1.000
_cell.length_c   1.000
_cell.angle_alpha   90.00
_cell.angle_beta   90.00
_cell.angle_gamma   90.00
#
_symmetry.space_group_name_H-M   'P 1'
#
loop_
_entity.id
_entity.type
_entity.pdbx_description
1 polymer ?
#
loop_
_entity_poly.entity_id
_entity_poly.type
_entity_poly.pdbx_seq_one_letter_code
_entity_poly.pdbx_strand_id
1 'polypeptide(L)'
;MKPVGRITVPTVIPQRLGKLRDIANNLWWTWNSEAAEMFRMADESLWEETGGNPAALVNRIGSKKLEQLANDESFLEAYDDVVSRFDAYMDRTDTWFSRTYPDLEGHMVAYFSAEYGLSETLPIYSGGLGVLSGDHCKSASDLGIPFTAVGLFYRQGYFNQKINHDGIQETSFSTLNINDLPVSQVTDENGEPLLISVDLPGRTVHASIWQIRVGTVNIYLLDSDVPMNIEQDRHITSRLYGGNHETRIQQEILLGIGGVRALEALGIRPTVYHMNEGHSAFLCFELIRRAMAKYNISFHEARELVSPSLVFTIHTPVPAGIDVFPHDAMDMYFTTYRESVGISREEFLALGQDPGNPYGFNMAVLAMKMASGRNGVSKLHGEVTRKMFRNLWPGVPEEEVPITHVTNGIHTLTWLSPVMKKLFDKYLTEGWEDRIYERSTWESIENIPDEELWEAHQSLKKSMTEYVNGRIRSGCMSNRSMKSCTGIDPGALTIGFARRFATYKRATLIFRDIERIRKLLGKENAPVQIIFAGKAHPAD
;
A
#
# COMPACT_ATOMS: atom_id res chain seq x y z
N MET A 1 -32.83 9.41 -4.33
CA MET A 1 -32.23 8.55 -5.37
C MET A 1 -30.72 8.69 -5.27
N LYS A 2 -29.98 7.65 -4.85
CA LYS A 2 -28.53 7.61 -5.06
C LYS A 2 -28.31 7.47 -6.59
N PRO A 3 -27.42 8.24 -7.23
CA PRO A 3 -27.17 8.09 -8.66
C PRO A 3 -26.74 6.65 -8.95
N VAL A 4 -27.49 5.94 -9.78
CA VAL A 4 -27.17 4.59 -10.25
C VAL A 4 -26.16 4.74 -11.38
N GLY A 5 -24.92 5.11 -11.04
CA GLY A 5 -23.81 5.22 -11.98
C GLY A 5 -23.91 6.38 -12.99
N ARG A 6 -22.75 6.94 -13.37
CA ARG A 6 -22.61 7.65 -14.64
C ARG A 6 -22.34 6.58 -15.69
N ILE A 7 -23.18 6.48 -16.72
CA ILE A 7 -22.88 5.66 -17.90
C ILE A 7 -21.77 6.39 -18.65
N THR A 8 -20.53 5.95 -18.47
CA THR A 8 -19.41 6.41 -19.28
C THR A 8 -19.40 5.56 -20.54
N VAL A 9 -19.71 6.15 -21.70
CA VAL A 9 -19.48 5.48 -22.98
C VAL A 9 -17.96 5.39 -23.15
N PRO A 10 -17.37 4.19 -23.33
CA PRO A 10 -15.93 4.08 -23.46
C PRO A 10 -15.47 4.89 -24.67
N THR A 11 -14.56 5.83 -24.46
CA THR A 11 -13.97 6.59 -25.57
C THR A 11 -13.30 5.60 -26.52
N VAL A 12 -13.65 5.70 -27.81
CA VAL A 12 -12.99 4.95 -28.87
C VAL A 12 -11.63 5.57 -29.09
N ILE A 13 -10.58 4.84 -28.72
CA ILE A 13 -9.19 5.27 -28.90
C ILE A 13 -8.76 4.89 -30.32
N PRO A 14 -8.20 5.82 -31.13
CA PRO A 14 -7.64 5.48 -32.43
C PRO A 14 -6.62 4.35 -32.31
N GLN A 15 -6.58 3.44 -33.28
CA GLN A 15 -5.68 2.28 -33.26
C GLN A 15 -4.20 2.67 -32.99
N ARG A 16 -3.78 3.82 -33.55
CA ARG A 16 -2.43 4.39 -33.37
C ARG A 16 -2.05 4.66 -31.90
N LEU A 17 -3.04 4.92 -31.06
CA LEU A 17 -2.90 5.28 -29.64
C LEU A 17 -3.38 4.14 -28.71
N GLY A 18 -3.56 2.93 -29.22
CA GLY A 18 -4.17 1.82 -28.48
C GLY A 18 -3.53 1.51 -27.12
N LYS A 19 -2.19 1.63 -27.01
CA LYS A 19 -1.45 1.37 -25.77
C LYS A 19 -1.69 2.41 -24.66
N LEU A 20 -2.34 3.55 -24.94
CA LEU A 20 -2.67 4.53 -23.89
C LEU A 20 -3.49 3.90 -22.76
N ARG A 21 -4.42 3.00 -23.11
CA ARG A 21 -5.26 2.32 -22.12
C ARG A 21 -4.48 1.31 -21.30
N ASP A 22 -3.50 0.63 -21.89
CA ASP A 22 -2.67 -0.35 -21.20
C ASP A 22 -1.75 0.34 -20.18
N ILE A 23 -1.11 1.44 -20.59
CA ILE A 23 -0.24 2.23 -19.72
C ILE A 23 -1.07 2.92 -18.62
N ALA A 24 -2.24 3.49 -18.95
CA ALA A 24 -3.09 4.16 -17.97
C ALA A 24 -3.60 3.23 -16.86
N ASN A 25 -3.84 1.95 -17.20
CA ASN A 25 -4.31 0.93 -16.25
C ASN A 25 -3.17 0.12 -15.58
N ASN A 26 -1.91 0.50 -15.80
CA ASN A 26 -0.76 -0.08 -15.11
C ASN A 26 -0.03 0.99 -14.30
N LEU A 27 0.08 0.81 -12.99
CA LEU A 27 0.71 1.78 -12.09
C LEU A 27 2.22 1.99 -12.33
N TRP A 28 2.83 1.32 -13.31
CA TRP A 28 4.17 1.60 -13.80
C TRP A 28 4.42 3.09 -14.06
N TRP A 29 3.45 3.83 -14.58
CA TRP A 29 3.59 5.28 -14.79
C TRP A 29 3.90 6.07 -13.50
N THR A 30 3.60 5.52 -12.32
CA THR A 30 3.76 6.22 -11.03
C THR A 30 5.21 6.41 -10.60
N TRP A 31 6.17 5.68 -11.19
CA TRP A 31 7.61 5.89 -10.99
C TRP A 31 8.36 6.16 -12.30
N ASN A 32 7.63 6.49 -13.37
CA ASN A 32 8.18 6.83 -14.68
C ASN A 32 7.65 8.20 -15.11
N SER A 33 8.44 9.25 -14.86
CA SER A 33 7.99 10.64 -15.03
C SER A 33 7.59 11.00 -16.45
N GLU A 34 8.22 10.38 -17.44
CA GLU A 34 7.99 10.56 -18.87
C GLU A 34 6.59 10.06 -19.26
N ALA A 35 6.14 8.97 -18.64
CA ALA A 35 4.78 8.48 -18.84
C ALA A 35 3.74 9.44 -18.26
N ALA A 36 3.97 9.96 -17.04
CA ALA A 36 3.09 10.96 -16.43
C ALA A 36 3.06 12.26 -17.25
N GLU A 37 4.20 12.72 -17.76
CA GLU A 37 4.28 13.91 -18.61
C GLU A 37 3.60 13.71 -19.95
N MET A 38 3.71 12.54 -20.57
CA MET A 38 2.99 12.20 -21.80
C MET A 38 1.46 12.29 -21.61
N PHE A 39 0.93 11.83 -20.47
CA PHE A 39 -0.50 12.04 -20.15
C PHE A 39 -0.85 13.52 -19.89
N ARG A 40 0.04 14.30 -19.26
CA ARG A 40 -0.15 15.74 -19.10
C ARG A 40 -0.15 16.48 -20.45
N MET A 41 0.76 16.11 -21.36
CA MET A 41 0.82 16.65 -22.73
C MET A 41 -0.44 16.33 -23.53
N ALA A 42 -1.05 15.16 -23.31
CA ALA A 42 -2.29 14.78 -23.98
C ALA A 42 -3.41 15.81 -23.73
N ASP A 43 -3.61 16.22 -22.47
CA ASP A 43 -4.53 17.30 -22.09
C ASP A 43 -4.20 17.83 -20.69
N GLU A 44 -3.50 18.96 -20.62
CA GLU A 44 -3.02 19.55 -19.35
C GLU A 44 -4.18 19.95 -18.43
N SER A 45 -5.26 20.50 -19.00
CA SER A 45 -6.42 20.93 -18.20
C SER A 45 -7.13 19.72 -17.59
N LEU A 46 -7.32 18.66 -18.37
CA LEU A 46 -7.96 17.43 -17.89
C LEU A 46 -7.07 16.66 -16.93
N TRP A 47 -5.74 16.71 -17.11
CA TRP A 47 -4.76 16.17 -16.17
C TRP A 47 -4.95 16.79 -14.77
N GLU A 48 -5.04 18.11 -14.68
CA GLU A 48 -5.28 18.79 -13.39
C GLU A 48 -6.69 18.49 -12.83
N GLU A 49 -7.73 18.47 -13.68
CA GLU A 49 -9.10 18.14 -13.25
C GLU A 49 -9.21 16.71 -12.67
N THR A 50 -8.49 15.77 -13.25
CA THR A 50 -8.47 14.36 -12.81
C THR A 50 -7.52 14.11 -11.64
N GLY A 51 -6.78 15.12 -11.19
CA GLY A 51 -5.80 14.99 -10.12
C GLY A 51 -4.58 14.14 -10.53
N GLY A 52 -4.19 14.20 -11.80
CA GLY A 52 -3.09 13.43 -12.35
C GLY A 52 -3.37 11.93 -12.44
N ASN A 53 -4.59 11.57 -12.84
CA ASN A 53 -5.02 10.19 -12.97
C ASN A 53 -5.17 9.78 -14.45
N PRO A 54 -4.20 9.03 -15.02
CA PRO A 54 -4.27 8.56 -16.40
C PRO A 54 -5.53 7.77 -16.75
N ALA A 55 -6.03 6.91 -15.85
CA ALA A 55 -7.21 6.08 -16.11
C ALA A 55 -8.47 6.97 -16.26
N ALA A 56 -8.63 7.94 -15.35
CA ALA A 56 -9.69 8.92 -15.44
C ALA A 56 -9.56 9.82 -16.69
N LEU A 57 -8.33 10.25 -17.02
CA LEU A 57 -8.05 11.08 -18.20
C LEU A 57 -8.44 10.35 -19.48
N VAL A 58 -7.98 9.12 -19.68
CA VAL A 58 -8.27 8.31 -20.87
C VAL A 58 -9.77 8.01 -21.02
N ASN A 59 -10.51 7.92 -19.92
CA ASN A 59 -11.96 7.69 -19.93
C ASN A 59 -12.79 8.96 -20.19
N ARG A 60 -12.18 10.15 -20.10
CA ARG A 60 -12.86 11.45 -20.26
C ARG A 60 -12.36 12.26 -21.43
N ILE A 61 -11.16 11.96 -21.95
CA ILE A 61 -10.61 12.61 -23.14
C ILE A 61 -11.56 12.38 -24.32
N GLY A 62 -11.89 13.45 -25.04
CA GLY A 62 -12.83 13.38 -26.16
C GLY A 62 -12.21 12.74 -27.41
N SER A 63 -13.03 12.06 -28.22
CA SER A 63 -12.59 11.43 -29.48
C SER A 63 -11.88 12.41 -30.42
N LYS A 64 -12.41 13.62 -30.56
CA LYS A 64 -11.80 14.69 -31.38
C LYS A 64 -10.37 15.03 -30.91
N LYS A 65 -10.13 15.05 -29.60
CA LYS A 65 -8.81 15.35 -29.04
C LYS A 65 -7.85 14.18 -29.29
N LEU A 66 -8.31 12.94 -29.14
CA LEU A 66 -7.53 11.75 -29.49
C LEU A 66 -7.17 11.69 -30.98
N GLU A 67 -8.08 12.07 -31.88
CA GLU A 67 -7.80 12.18 -33.32
C GLU A 67 -6.75 13.25 -33.62
N GLN A 68 -6.77 14.39 -32.90
CA GLN A 68 -5.73 15.41 -33.01
C GLN A 68 -4.37 14.87 -32.54
N LEU A 69 -4.33 14.25 -31.36
CA LEU A 69 -3.10 13.65 -30.81
C LEU A 69 -2.54 12.55 -31.72
N ALA A 70 -3.40 11.79 -32.38
CA ALA A 70 -2.98 10.76 -33.34
C ALA A 70 -2.30 11.32 -34.60
N ASN A 71 -2.33 12.64 -34.82
CA ASN A 71 -1.66 13.33 -35.92
C ASN A 71 -0.66 14.40 -35.43
N ASP A 72 -0.41 14.50 -34.12
CA ASP A 72 0.54 15.45 -33.53
C ASP A 72 1.92 14.79 -33.39
N GLU A 73 2.87 15.18 -34.24
CA GLU A 73 4.22 14.58 -34.28
C GLU A 73 4.92 14.67 -32.91
N SER A 74 4.80 15.80 -32.21
CA SER A 74 5.48 16.00 -30.92
C SER A 74 4.93 15.09 -29.82
N PHE A 75 3.61 14.88 -29.81
CA PHE A 75 2.98 13.94 -28.90
C PHE A 75 3.31 12.49 -29.27
N LEU A 76 3.29 12.16 -30.55
CA LEU A 76 3.57 10.80 -31.03
C LEU A 76 5.00 10.36 -30.73
N GLU A 77 5.98 11.26 -30.82
CA GLU A 77 7.36 10.98 -30.42
C GLU A 77 7.46 10.62 -28.92
N ALA A 78 6.85 11.44 -28.05
CA ALA A 78 6.82 11.17 -26.61
C ALA A 78 6.04 9.88 -26.28
N TYR A 79 4.93 9.64 -26.98
CA TYR A 79 4.13 8.43 -26.84
C TYR A 79 4.91 7.18 -27.25
N ASP A 80 5.58 7.19 -28.40
CA ASP A 80 6.32 6.04 -28.91
C ASP A 80 7.52 5.69 -28.02
N ASP A 81 8.24 6.68 -27.47
CA ASP A 81 9.31 6.46 -26.48
C ASP A 81 8.75 5.77 -25.23
N VAL A 82 7.64 6.27 -24.68
CA VAL A 82 7.02 5.67 -23.49
C VAL A 82 6.50 4.25 -23.78
N VAL A 83 5.87 4.02 -24.94
CA VAL A 83 5.41 2.68 -25.34
C VAL A 83 6.58 1.73 -25.48
N SER A 84 7.67 2.15 -26.13
CA SER A 84 8.88 1.33 -26.28
C SER A 84 9.47 0.95 -24.93
N ARG A 85 9.56 1.89 -23.98
CA ARG A 85 10.06 1.63 -22.62
C ARG A 85 9.11 0.73 -21.83
N PHE A 86 7.81 0.95 -21.95
CA PHE A 86 6.79 0.14 -21.26
C PHE A 86 6.82 -1.29 -21.76
N ASP A 87 6.80 -1.52 -23.07
CA ASP A 87 6.85 -2.87 -23.65
C ASP A 87 8.18 -3.55 -23.31
N ALA A 88 9.32 -2.87 -23.42
CA ALA A 88 10.62 -3.40 -22.99
C ALA A 88 10.65 -3.77 -21.49
N TYR A 89 10.03 -2.96 -20.64
CA TYR A 89 9.88 -3.25 -19.21
C TYR A 89 9.01 -4.49 -18.99
N MET A 90 7.87 -4.59 -19.66
CA MET A 90 6.90 -5.67 -19.45
C MET A 90 7.38 -7.02 -20.02
N ASP A 91 8.17 -7.01 -21.08
CA ASP A 91 8.64 -8.21 -21.78
C ASP A 91 10.03 -8.70 -21.30
N ARG A 92 10.59 -8.07 -20.25
CA ARG A 92 11.91 -8.45 -19.74
C ARG A 92 11.93 -9.89 -19.22
N THR A 93 12.98 -10.61 -19.58
CA THR A 93 13.25 -11.97 -19.09
C THR A 93 14.56 -12.05 -18.31
N ASP A 94 15.57 -11.25 -18.69
CA ASP A 94 16.83 -11.09 -17.95
C ASP A 94 16.66 -10.11 -16.78
N THR A 95 16.09 -10.60 -15.68
CA THR A 95 15.87 -9.84 -14.44
C THR A 95 16.91 -10.19 -13.37
N TRP A 96 17.08 -9.32 -12.37
CA TRP A 96 17.93 -9.64 -11.21
C TRP A 96 17.56 -10.99 -10.58
N PHE A 97 16.26 -11.27 -10.42
CA PHE A 97 15.79 -12.53 -9.85
C PHE A 97 16.19 -13.73 -10.72
N SER A 98 15.96 -13.66 -12.04
CA SER A 98 16.30 -14.74 -12.96
C SER A 98 17.81 -15.07 -12.97
N ARG A 99 18.67 -14.05 -12.81
CA ARG A 99 20.13 -14.21 -12.74
C ARG A 99 20.61 -14.72 -11.39
N THR A 100 20.00 -14.24 -10.31
CA THR A 100 20.48 -14.50 -8.94
C THR A 100 19.92 -15.80 -8.37
N TYR A 101 18.69 -16.16 -8.73
CA TYR A 101 17.98 -17.34 -8.22
C TYR A 101 17.36 -18.18 -9.35
N PRO A 102 18.15 -18.67 -10.33
CA PRO A 102 17.63 -19.50 -11.40
C PRO A 102 16.97 -20.79 -10.88
N ASP A 103 17.47 -21.34 -9.77
CA ASP A 103 16.94 -22.57 -9.16
C ASP A 103 15.58 -22.39 -8.47
N LEU A 104 15.11 -21.14 -8.30
CA LEU A 104 13.80 -20.83 -7.73
C LEU A 104 12.74 -20.55 -8.80
N GLU A 105 13.02 -20.89 -10.07
CA GLU A 105 12.01 -20.84 -11.13
C GLU A 105 10.76 -21.67 -10.75
N GLY A 106 9.58 -21.10 -10.97
CA GLY A 106 8.31 -21.73 -10.59
C GLY A 106 7.89 -21.57 -9.12
N HIS A 107 8.75 -21.01 -8.26
CA HIS A 107 8.33 -20.55 -6.93
C HIS A 107 7.61 -19.21 -7.02
N MET A 108 6.66 -18.96 -6.11
CA MET A 108 5.93 -17.69 -6.07
C MET A 108 5.64 -17.23 -4.65
N VAL A 109 5.78 -15.93 -4.41
CA VAL A 109 5.41 -15.26 -3.17
C VAL A 109 4.02 -14.64 -3.30
N ALA A 110 3.14 -14.93 -2.35
CA ALA A 110 1.89 -14.20 -2.16
C ALA A 110 1.98 -13.33 -0.91
N TYR A 111 1.92 -12.02 -1.11
CA TYR A 111 2.05 -11.03 -0.06
C TYR A 111 0.67 -10.52 0.38
N PHE A 112 0.35 -10.67 1.65
CA PHE A 112 -0.95 -10.29 2.21
C PHE A 112 -0.79 -9.03 3.05
N SER A 113 -1.58 -8.01 2.73
CA SER A 113 -1.60 -6.77 3.50
C SER A 113 -2.99 -6.14 3.50
N ALA A 114 -3.31 -5.48 4.62
CA ALA A 114 -4.53 -4.69 4.74
C ALA A 114 -4.44 -3.35 4.01
N GLU A 115 -3.26 -2.88 3.59
CA GLU A 115 -3.14 -1.61 2.87
C GLU A 115 -2.02 -1.61 1.82
N TYR A 116 -2.23 -0.84 0.74
CA TYR A 116 -1.28 -0.66 -0.36
C TYR A 116 -1.19 0.82 -0.77
N GLY A 117 -0.06 1.45 -0.46
CA GLY A 117 0.27 2.83 -0.80
C GLY A 117 1.01 2.91 -2.12
N LEU A 118 0.26 2.96 -3.23
CA LEU A 118 0.82 2.89 -4.58
C LEU A 118 0.87 4.26 -5.28
N SER A 119 -0.23 5.00 -5.20
CA SER A 119 -0.45 6.32 -5.79
C SER A 119 -1.64 6.99 -5.10
N GLU A 120 -1.69 8.33 -5.10
CA GLU A 120 -2.83 9.10 -4.57
C GLU A 120 -4.14 8.82 -5.32
N THR A 121 -4.04 8.34 -6.56
CA THR A 121 -5.20 7.93 -7.39
C THR A 121 -5.96 6.73 -6.80
N LEU A 122 -5.30 5.93 -5.95
CA LEU A 122 -5.88 4.76 -5.31
C LEU A 122 -5.66 4.80 -3.79
N PRO A 123 -6.51 5.50 -3.03
CA PRO A 123 -6.31 5.79 -1.61
C PRO A 123 -6.71 4.62 -0.68
N ILE A 124 -6.16 3.42 -0.92
CA ILE A 124 -6.40 2.19 -0.14
C ILE A 124 -5.33 1.96 0.95
N TYR A 125 -4.80 3.05 1.51
CA TYR A 125 -3.79 3.02 2.57
C TYR A 125 -3.95 4.18 3.56
N SER A 126 -3.38 4.03 4.75
CA SER A 126 -3.44 5.04 5.81
C SER A 126 -2.07 5.58 6.23
N GLY A 127 -1.00 4.81 6.06
CA GLY A 127 0.31 5.16 6.57
C GLY A 127 1.47 4.34 6.02
N GLY A 128 2.52 4.22 6.84
CA GLY A 128 3.80 3.66 6.43
C GLY A 128 3.77 2.16 6.12
N LEU A 129 2.86 1.39 6.73
CA LEU A 129 2.69 -0.04 6.44
C LEU A 129 2.26 -0.24 4.97
N GLY A 130 1.28 0.54 4.52
CA GLY A 130 0.77 0.49 3.15
C GLY A 130 1.77 1.05 2.15
N VAL A 131 2.45 2.16 2.47
CA VAL A 131 3.55 2.67 1.63
C VAL A 131 4.62 1.58 1.42
N LEU A 132 5.01 0.87 2.48
CA LEU A 132 5.95 -0.23 2.36
C LEU A 132 5.40 -1.38 1.50
N SER A 133 4.13 -1.78 1.68
CA SER A 133 3.49 -2.78 0.82
C SER A 133 3.52 -2.38 -0.66
N GLY A 134 3.29 -1.10 -0.95
CA GLY A 134 3.37 -0.57 -2.31
C GLY A 134 4.79 -0.60 -2.86
N ASP A 135 5.76 -0.17 -2.08
CA ASP A 135 7.18 -0.18 -2.46
C ASP A 135 7.73 -1.60 -2.62
N HIS A 136 7.26 -2.58 -1.84
CA HIS A 136 7.53 -3.99 -2.07
C HIS A 136 7.01 -4.45 -3.43
N CYS A 137 5.77 -4.10 -3.81
CA CYS A 137 5.21 -4.47 -5.11
C CYS A 137 6.00 -3.86 -6.27
N LYS A 138 6.38 -2.58 -6.17
CA LYS A 138 7.18 -1.89 -7.19
C LYS A 138 8.59 -2.50 -7.32
N SER A 139 9.27 -2.72 -6.19
CA SER A 139 10.60 -3.33 -6.17
C SER A 139 10.58 -4.79 -6.64
N ALA A 140 9.57 -5.56 -6.26
CA ALA A 140 9.38 -6.93 -6.73
C ALA A 140 9.17 -6.98 -8.24
N SER A 141 8.40 -6.03 -8.77
CA SER A 141 8.29 -5.84 -10.21
C SER A 141 9.66 -5.59 -10.80
N ASP A 142 10.36 -4.50 -10.46
CA ASP A 142 11.67 -4.13 -11.03
C ASP A 142 12.70 -5.28 -10.99
N LEU A 143 12.79 -5.98 -9.85
CA LEU A 143 13.72 -7.09 -9.67
C LEU A 143 13.31 -8.39 -10.40
N GLY A 144 12.07 -8.48 -10.90
CA GLY A 144 11.52 -9.67 -11.56
C GLY A 144 11.18 -10.81 -10.60
N ILE A 145 10.87 -10.50 -9.34
CA ILE A 145 10.53 -11.51 -8.34
C ILE A 145 9.13 -12.08 -8.66
N PRO A 146 8.95 -13.41 -8.74
CA PRO A 146 7.64 -14.04 -8.86
C PRO A 146 6.74 -13.71 -7.66
N PHE A 147 5.93 -12.66 -7.81
CA PHE A 147 5.27 -11.99 -6.70
C PHE A 147 3.86 -11.57 -7.08
N THR A 148 2.91 -11.88 -6.20
CA THR A 148 1.55 -11.34 -6.23
C THR A 148 1.17 -10.85 -4.85
N ALA A 149 0.21 -9.93 -4.78
CA ALA A 149 -0.26 -9.41 -3.51
C ALA A 149 -1.78 -9.54 -3.38
N VAL A 150 -2.26 -9.63 -2.13
CA VAL A 150 -3.68 -9.77 -1.80
C VAL A 150 -4.07 -8.73 -0.75
N GLY A 151 -5.22 -8.09 -0.94
CA GLY A 151 -5.76 -7.07 -0.05
C GLY A 151 -7.28 -6.99 -0.08
N LEU A 152 -7.82 -5.93 0.53
CA LEU A 152 -9.25 -5.59 0.46
C LEU A 152 -9.44 -4.32 -0.37
N PHE A 153 -10.54 -4.27 -1.12
CA PHE A 153 -10.87 -3.10 -1.94
C PHE A 153 -11.74 -2.12 -1.15
N TYR A 154 -11.10 -1.16 -0.48
CA TYR A 154 -11.81 -0.17 0.33
C TYR A 154 -12.49 0.90 -0.53
N ARG A 155 -13.80 0.75 -0.76
CA ARG A 155 -14.59 1.65 -1.64
C ARG A 155 -14.57 3.12 -1.23
N GLN A 156 -14.27 3.43 0.04
CA GLN A 156 -14.19 4.80 0.56
C GLN A 156 -12.78 5.20 0.98
N GLY A 157 -11.78 4.34 0.76
CA GLY A 157 -10.40 4.54 1.21
C GLY A 157 -10.28 4.68 2.73
N TYR A 158 -9.34 5.52 3.18
CA TYR A 158 -9.22 5.92 4.59
C TYR A 158 -10.18 7.08 4.92
N PHE A 159 -9.78 8.34 4.72
CA PHE A 159 -10.68 9.50 4.74
C PHE A 159 -10.02 10.73 4.10
N ASN A 160 -10.85 11.68 3.67
CA ASN A 160 -10.44 13.01 3.24
C ASN A 160 -10.42 13.97 4.43
N GLN A 161 -9.26 14.55 4.69
CA GLN A 161 -9.05 15.51 5.77
C GLN A 161 -9.43 16.91 5.29
N LYS A 162 -10.21 17.63 6.10
CA LYS A 162 -10.38 19.08 6.00
C LYS A 162 -10.04 19.71 7.34
N ILE A 163 -9.40 20.86 7.32
CA ILE A 163 -9.17 21.65 8.54
C ILE A 163 -10.18 22.79 8.52
N ASN A 164 -11.01 22.88 9.55
CA ASN A 164 -12.05 23.89 9.62
C ASN A 164 -11.53 25.23 10.19
N HIS A 165 -12.44 26.18 10.33
CA HIS A 165 -12.15 27.55 10.79
C HIS A 165 -11.55 27.65 12.19
N ASP A 166 -11.73 26.63 13.03
CA ASP A 166 -11.17 26.55 14.38
C ASP A 166 -9.84 25.79 14.42
N GLY A 167 -9.32 25.35 13.26
CA GLY A 167 -8.12 24.52 13.18
C GLY A 167 -8.37 23.04 13.52
N ILE A 168 -9.64 22.62 13.57
CA ILE A 168 -10.04 21.26 13.91
C ILE A 168 -10.10 20.40 12.64
N GLN A 169 -9.62 19.16 12.75
CA GLN A 169 -9.75 18.16 11.70
C GLN A 169 -11.21 17.70 11.56
N GLU A 170 -11.77 17.88 10.36
CA GLU A 170 -13.01 17.27 9.91
C GLU A 170 -12.70 16.09 8.98
N THR A 171 -13.43 15.00 9.17
CA THR A 171 -13.26 13.76 8.41
C THR A 171 -14.43 13.62 7.44
N SER A 172 -14.13 13.38 6.17
CA SER A 172 -15.14 13.12 5.15
C SER A 172 -14.78 11.88 4.34
N PHE A 173 -15.80 11.11 3.96
CA PHE A 173 -15.63 9.87 3.20
C PHE A 173 -16.33 10.04 1.86
N SER A 174 -15.62 9.74 0.78
CA SER A 174 -16.17 9.74 -0.57
C SER A 174 -16.04 8.34 -1.15
N THR A 175 -17.11 7.83 -1.76
CA THR A 175 -17.03 6.56 -2.48
C THR A 175 -16.24 6.79 -3.76
N LEU A 176 -15.23 5.95 -3.99
CA LEU A 176 -14.39 6.00 -5.18
C LEU A 176 -15.23 5.66 -6.41
N ASN A 177 -15.01 6.40 -7.50
CA ASN A 177 -15.57 6.04 -8.78
C ASN A 177 -14.68 4.99 -9.43
N ILE A 178 -15.13 3.73 -9.46
CA ILE A 178 -14.36 2.61 -10.00
C ILE A 178 -13.90 2.88 -11.44
N ASN A 179 -14.76 3.53 -12.25
CA ASN A 179 -14.46 3.83 -13.65
C ASN A 179 -13.27 4.81 -13.82
N ASP A 180 -12.86 5.50 -12.75
CA ASP A 180 -11.70 6.38 -12.77
C ASP A 180 -10.44 5.69 -12.23
N LEU A 181 -10.52 4.47 -11.72
CA LEU A 181 -9.41 3.78 -11.08
C LEU A 181 -8.69 2.84 -12.06
N PRO A 182 -7.36 2.65 -11.92
CA PRO A 182 -6.60 1.67 -12.68
C PRO A 182 -6.81 0.25 -12.10
N VAL A 183 -8.08 -0.19 -12.08
CA VAL A 183 -8.53 -1.50 -11.59
C VAL A 183 -9.33 -2.22 -12.67
N SER A 184 -9.18 -3.53 -12.75
CA SER A 184 -10.00 -4.38 -13.62
C SER A 184 -10.71 -5.45 -12.80
N GLN A 185 -12.01 -5.65 -13.05
CA GLN A 185 -12.74 -6.73 -12.41
C GLN A 185 -12.28 -8.07 -13.01
N VAL A 186 -11.94 -9.03 -12.15
CA VAL A 186 -11.64 -10.38 -12.60
C VAL A 186 -12.95 -11.07 -12.95
N THR A 187 -12.98 -11.72 -14.11
CA THR A 187 -14.14 -12.43 -14.64
C THR A 187 -13.83 -13.91 -14.86
N ASP A 188 -14.87 -14.73 -14.87
CA ASP A 188 -14.81 -16.13 -15.24
C ASP A 188 -14.78 -16.32 -16.77
N GLU A 189 -14.82 -17.56 -17.23
CA GLU A 189 -14.80 -17.91 -18.66
C GLU A 189 -16.02 -17.36 -19.44
N ASN A 190 -17.10 -17.00 -18.76
CA ASN A 190 -18.32 -16.45 -19.35
C ASN A 190 -18.33 -14.91 -19.36
N GLY A 191 -17.30 -14.27 -18.79
CA GLY A 191 -17.23 -12.82 -18.62
C GLY A 191 -18.02 -12.30 -17.41
N GLU A 192 -18.50 -13.19 -16.54
CA GLU A 192 -19.18 -12.81 -15.29
C GLU A 192 -18.15 -12.59 -14.17
N PRO A 193 -18.42 -11.71 -13.18
CA PRO A 193 -17.48 -11.49 -12.08
C PRO A 193 -17.09 -12.79 -11.36
N LEU A 194 -15.79 -13.05 -11.23
CA LEU A 194 -15.30 -14.18 -10.46
C LEU A 194 -15.52 -13.90 -8.95
N LEU A 195 -16.24 -14.80 -8.29
CA LEU A 195 -16.61 -14.66 -6.89
C LEU A 195 -15.99 -15.74 -6.02
N ILE A 196 -15.58 -15.36 -4.83
CA ILE A 196 -15.27 -16.27 -3.72
C ILE A 196 -16.28 -16.10 -2.59
N SER A 197 -16.31 -17.05 -1.68
CA SER A 197 -17.13 -16.96 -0.49
C SER A 197 -16.33 -17.30 0.77
N VAL A 198 -16.75 -16.71 1.89
CA VAL A 198 -16.30 -17.03 3.24
C VAL A 198 -17.52 -17.25 4.13
N ASP A 199 -17.40 -18.15 5.09
CA ASP A 199 -18.48 -18.46 6.02
C ASP A 199 -18.37 -17.57 7.25
N LEU A 200 -19.45 -16.85 7.54
CA LEU A 200 -19.64 -16.07 8.76
C LEU A 200 -20.75 -16.72 9.60
N PRO A 201 -20.93 -16.34 10.88
CA PRO A 201 -21.97 -16.89 11.73
C PRO A 201 -23.36 -16.75 11.09
N GLY A 202 -23.97 -17.89 10.78
CA GLY A 202 -25.31 -17.99 10.20
C GLY A 202 -25.47 -17.58 8.74
N ARG A 203 -24.39 -17.22 8.02
CA ARG A 203 -24.48 -16.73 6.63
C ARG A 203 -23.17 -16.90 5.86
N THR A 204 -23.30 -16.94 4.54
CA THR A 204 -22.16 -16.93 3.62
C THR A 204 -22.00 -15.52 3.04
N VAL A 205 -20.78 -15.00 3.08
CA VAL A 205 -20.43 -13.71 2.47
C VAL A 205 -19.66 -13.96 1.19
N HIS A 206 -20.11 -13.32 0.11
CA HIS A 206 -19.47 -13.38 -1.20
C HIS A 206 -18.54 -12.18 -1.40
N ALA A 207 -17.46 -12.34 -2.16
CA ALA A 207 -16.63 -11.22 -2.57
C ALA A 207 -16.21 -11.38 -4.03
N SER A 208 -16.25 -10.27 -4.76
CA SER A 208 -15.65 -10.16 -6.09
C SER A 208 -14.16 -9.86 -5.99
N ILE A 209 -13.43 -10.18 -7.04
CA ILE A 209 -11.98 -9.97 -7.12
C ILE A 209 -11.69 -8.85 -8.12
N TRP A 210 -10.92 -7.85 -7.67
CA TRP A 210 -10.40 -6.78 -8.50
C TRP A 210 -8.89 -6.93 -8.66
N GLN A 211 -8.37 -6.65 -9.83
CA GLN A 211 -6.94 -6.70 -10.14
C GLN A 211 -6.39 -5.29 -10.35
N ILE A 212 -5.21 -5.03 -9.79
CA ILE A 212 -4.36 -3.88 -10.08
C ILE A 212 -3.04 -4.39 -10.63
N ARG A 213 -2.55 -3.75 -11.70
CA ARG A 213 -1.23 -4.03 -12.27
C ARG A 213 -0.23 -2.99 -11.77
N VAL A 214 0.85 -3.46 -11.17
CA VAL A 214 1.98 -2.65 -10.67
C VAL A 214 3.23 -3.11 -11.40
N GLY A 215 3.47 -2.54 -12.57
CA GLY A 215 4.46 -3.09 -13.50
C GLY A 215 4.06 -4.51 -13.90
N THR A 216 4.91 -5.48 -13.58
CA THR A 216 4.71 -6.92 -13.83
C THR A 216 3.97 -7.63 -12.68
N VAL A 217 3.86 -7.00 -11.50
CA VAL A 217 3.19 -7.56 -10.33
C VAL A 217 1.68 -7.32 -10.38
N ASN A 218 0.92 -8.35 -9.99
CA ASN A 218 -0.53 -8.26 -9.82
C ASN A 218 -0.93 -8.20 -8.35
N ILE A 219 -1.78 -7.25 -8.01
CA ILE A 219 -2.44 -7.15 -6.70
C ILE A 219 -3.92 -7.49 -6.88
N TYR A 220 -4.42 -8.43 -6.07
CA TYR A 220 -5.81 -8.84 -6.04
C TYR A 220 -6.51 -8.29 -4.80
N LEU A 221 -7.56 -7.49 -5.00
CA LEU A 221 -8.33 -6.88 -3.93
C LEU A 221 -9.72 -7.50 -3.87
N LEU A 222 -10.12 -7.92 -2.67
CA LEU A 222 -11.44 -8.52 -2.43
C LEU A 222 -12.46 -7.44 -2.09
N ASP A 223 -13.65 -7.55 -2.68
CA ASP A 223 -14.73 -6.60 -2.48
C ASP A 223 -16.05 -7.32 -2.16
N SER A 224 -16.55 -7.11 -0.95
CA SER A 224 -17.83 -7.67 -0.50
C SER A 224 -19.03 -6.83 -0.93
N ASP A 225 -18.85 -5.70 -1.61
CA ASP A 225 -19.92 -4.88 -2.18
C ASP A 225 -20.54 -5.53 -3.43
N VAL A 226 -21.11 -6.72 -3.25
CA VAL A 226 -21.79 -7.51 -4.30
C VAL A 226 -23.28 -7.66 -3.99
N PRO A 227 -24.16 -7.74 -5.01
CA PRO A 227 -25.62 -7.83 -4.80
C PRO A 227 -26.10 -9.05 -4.01
N MET A 228 -25.32 -10.14 -3.98
CA MET A 228 -25.64 -11.35 -3.20
C MET A 228 -25.59 -11.15 -1.69
N ASN A 229 -24.86 -10.13 -1.23
CA ASN A 229 -24.68 -9.88 0.19
C ASN A 229 -25.76 -8.95 0.73
N ILE A 230 -26.14 -9.16 1.99
CA ILE A 230 -26.94 -8.19 2.75
C ILE A 230 -26.15 -6.89 2.94
N GLU A 231 -26.86 -5.78 3.19
CA GLU A 231 -26.25 -4.45 3.32
C GLU A 231 -25.09 -4.40 4.33
N GLN A 232 -25.25 -5.09 5.47
CA GLN A 232 -24.20 -5.16 6.50
C GLN A 232 -22.90 -5.79 5.97
N ASP A 233 -22.98 -6.88 5.22
CA ASP A 233 -21.81 -7.59 4.71
C ASP A 233 -21.14 -6.86 3.55
N ARG A 234 -21.92 -6.09 2.76
CA ARG A 234 -21.37 -5.16 1.76
C ARG A 234 -20.51 -4.06 2.37
N HIS A 235 -20.73 -3.75 3.65
CA HIS A 235 -19.93 -2.74 4.36
C HIS A 235 -18.61 -3.25 4.92
N ILE A 236 -18.33 -4.57 4.88
CA ILE A 236 -17.04 -5.14 5.33
C ILE A 236 -15.87 -4.49 4.57
N THR A 237 -15.98 -4.26 3.26
CA THR A 237 -14.95 -3.62 2.42
C THR A 237 -15.20 -2.13 2.19
N SER A 238 -16.00 -1.46 3.04
CA SER A 238 -16.31 -0.04 2.83
C SER A 238 -15.14 0.89 3.14
N ARG A 239 -14.49 0.75 4.29
CA ARG A 239 -13.49 1.68 4.83
C ARG A 239 -12.28 0.96 5.40
N LEU A 240 -11.10 1.52 5.13
CA LEU A 240 -9.85 1.08 5.75
C LEU A 240 -9.83 1.50 7.23
N TYR A 241 -9.61 0.53 8.13
CA TYR A 241 -9.69 0.70 9.59
C TYR A 241 -10.98 1.36 10.07
N GLY A 242 -12.07 1.18 9.32
CA GLY A 242 -13.40 1.60 9.72
C GLY A 242 -14.17 0.53 10.47
N GLY A 243 -15.34 0.89 10.99
CA GLY A 243 -16.23 -0.02 11.69
C GLY A 243 -15.85 -0.21 13.16
N ASN A 244 -16.36 -1.28 13.75
CA ASN A 244 -16.09 -1.68 15.14
C ASN A 244 -15.26 -2.98 15.16
N HIS A 245 -15.02 -3.56 16.34
CA HIS A 245 -14.29 -4.83 16.48
C HIS A 245 -14.91 -5.98 15.66
N GLU A 246 -16.24 -5.98 15.46
CA GLU A 246 -16.94 -6.98 14.66
C GLU A 246 -16.61 -6.82 13.16
N THR A 247 -16.65 -5.60 12.64
CA THR A 247 -16.21 -5.34 11.25
C THR A 247 -14.76 -5.73 11.06
N ARG A 248 -13.92 -5.51 12.09
CA ARG A 248 -12.50 -5.80 12.01
C ARG A 248 -12.21 -7.30 11.86
N ILE A 249 -12.79 -8.16 12.70
CA ILE A 249 -12.61 -9.61 12.55
C ILE A 249 -13.16 -10.13 11.22
N GLN A 250 -14.29 -9.58 10.73
CA GLN A 250 -14.85 -9.93 9.41
C GLN A 250 -13.90 -9.54 8.26
N GLN A 251 -13.27 -8.36 8.34
CA GLN A 251 -12.25 -7.94 7.37
C GLN A 251 -11.04 -8.87 7.38
N GLU A 252 -10.54 -9.26 8.56
CA GLU A 252 -9.39 -10.16 8.67
C GLU A 252 -9.71 -11.59 8.18
N ILE A 253 -10.94 -12.07 8.40
CA ILE A 253 -11.43 -13.33 7.82
C ILE A 253 -11.45 -13.25 6.30
N LEU A 254 -12.03 -12.18 5.74
CA LEU A 254 -12.09 -12.01 4.29
C LEU A 254 -10.68 -11.87 3.69
N LEU A 255 -9.79 -11.08 4.31
CA LEU A 255 -8.41 -10.90 3.85
C LEU A 255 -7.61 -12.21 3.92
N GLY A 256 -7.63 -12.89 5.06
CA GLY A 256 -6.84 -14.10 5.28
C GLY A 256 -7.41 -15.31 4.55
N ILE A 257 -8.61 -15.74 4.93
CA ILE A 257 -9.26 -16.95 4.37
C ILE A 257 -9.74 -16.67 2.94
N GLY A 258 -10.47 -15.58 2.74
CA GLY A 258 -10.97 -15.21 1.41
C GLY A 258 -9.84 -14.94 0.42
N GLY A 259 -8.71 -14.38 0.87
CA GLY A 259 -7.55 -14.16 0.02
C GLY A 259 -6.89 -15.44 -0.47
N VAL A 260 -6.76 -16.47 0.38
CA VAL A 260 -6.27 -17.79 -0.04
C VAL A 260 -7.23 -18.44 -1.04
N ARG A 261 -8.55 -18.33 -0.82
CA ARG A 261 -9.58 -18.83 -1.75
C ARG A 261 -9.56 -18.08 -3.09
N ALA A 262 -9.30 -16.77 -3.08
CA ALA A 262 -9.17 -15.97 -4.29
C ALA A 262 -7.98 -16.41 -5.15
N LEU A 263 -6.81 -16.61 -4.53
CA LEU A 263 -5.64 -17.13 -5.25
C LEU A 263 -5.92 -18.52 -5.85
N GLU A 264 -6.63 -19.39 -5.14
CA GLU A 264 -7.06 -20.69 -5.66
C GLU A 264 -8.02 -20.58 -6.85
N ALA A 265 -9.03 -19.73 -6.75
CA ALA A 265 -9.99 -19.48 -7.84
C ALA A 265 -9.30 -18.91 -9.10
N LEU A 266 -8.23 -18.13 -8.91
CA LEU A 266 -7.37 -17.60 -9.98
C LEU A 266 -6.38 -18.64 -10.54
N GLY A 267 -6.31 -19.85 -9.97
CA GLY A 267 -5.32 -20.86 -10.35
C GLY A 267 -3.89 -20.56 -9.88
N ILE A 268 -3.70 -19.55 -9.02
CA ILE A 268 -2.40 -19.14 -8.50
C ILE A 268 -2.01 -20.05 -7.34
N ARG A 269 -0.78 -20.59 -7.39
CA ARG A 269 -0.25 -21.53 -6.39
C ARG A 269 1.03 -20.99 -5.77
N PRO A 270 0.94 -20.12 -4.75
CA PRO A 270 2.10 -19.60 -4.05
C PRO A 270 2.85 -20.72 -3.31
N THR A 271 4.18 -20.60 -3.27
CA THR A 271 5.03 -21.42 -2.42
C THR A 271 5.28 -20.77 -1.06
N VAL A 272 5.22 -19.44 -1.01
CA VAL A 272 5.40 -18.64 0.20
C VAL A 272 4.24 -17.68 0.38
N TYR A 273 3.71 -17.62 1.61
CA TYR A 273 2.69 -16.67 2.03
C TYR A 273 3.30 -15.72 3.06
N HIS A 274 3.34 -14.43 2.71
CA HIS A 274 3.92 -13.38 3.56
C HIS A 274 2.80 -12.56 4.19
N MET A 275 2.65 -12.68 5.50
CA MET A 275 1.75 -11.87 6.32
C MET A 275 2.44 -10.56 6.71
N ASN A 276 1.96 -9.44 6.16
CA ASN A 276 2.40 -8.10 6.54
C ASN A 276 1.55 -7.56 7.69
N GLU A 277 2.06 -7.68 8.92
CA GLU A 277 1.32 -7.50 10.18
C GLU A 277 0.22 -8.56 10.41
N GLY A 278 -0.33 -8.64 11.62
CA GLY A 278 -1.24 -9.70 12.06
C GLY A 278 -2.59 -9.79 11.32
N HIS A 279 -2.96 -8.78 10.52
CA HIS A 279 -4.29 -8.63 9.92
C HIS A 279 -4.69 -9.73 8.95
N SER A 280 -3.73 -10.49 8.43
CA SER A 280 -3.96 -11.59 7.49
C SER A 280 -3.74 -12.96 8.11
N ALA A 281 -3.49 -13.05 9.43
CA ALA A 281 -3.05 -14.28 10.08
C ALA A 281 -4.05 -15.45 9.97
N PHE A 282 -5.34 -15.17 9.75
CA PHE A 282 -6.34 -16.21 9.46
C PHE A 282 -6.10 -16.96 8.15
N LEU A 283 -5.21 -16.49 7.27
CA LEU A 283 -4.78 -17.30 6.11
C LEU A 283 -4.17 -18.64 6.54
N CYS A 284 -3.55 -18.70 7.71
CA CYS A 284 -2.97 -19.93 8.26
C CYS A 284 -4.05 -21.02 8.42
N PHE A 285 -5.26 -20.64 8.83
CA PHE A 285 -6.37 -21.56 9.03
C PHE A 285 -6.85 -22.17 7.71
N GLU A 286 -6.97 -21.36 6.66
CA GLU A 286 -7.37 -21.87 5.34
C GLU A 286 -6.29 -22.79 4.76
N LEU A 287 -5.01 -22.46 4.92
CA LEU A 287 -3.91 -23.32 4.47
C LEU A 287 -3.88 -24.66 5.21
N ILE A 288 -4.07 -24.66 6.52
CA ILE A 288 -4.15 -25.88 7.34
C ILE A 288 -5.34 -26.74 6.88
N ARG A 289 -6.54 -26.15 6.77
CA ARG A 289 -7.75 -26.85 6.32
C ARG A 289 -7.54 -27.51 4.96
N ARG A 290 -6.89 -26.81 4.02
CA ARG A 290 -6.57 -27.33 2.69
C ARG A 290 -5.54 -28.44 2.73
N ALA A 291 -4.49 -28.32 3.54
CA ALA A 291 -3.50 -29.37 3.73
C ALA A 291 -4.11 -30.64 4.34
N MET A 292 -4.97 -30.50 5.36
CA MET A 292 -5.72 -31.61 5.94
C MET A 292 -6.59 -32.30 4.88
N ALA A 293 -7.36 -31.54 4.11
CA ALA A 293 -8.23 -32.11 3.08
C ALA A 293 -7.44 -32.80 1.94
N LYS A 294 -6.30 -32.22 1.52
CA LYS A 294 -5.49 -32.73 0.42
C LYS A 294 -4.72 -34.00 0.79
N TYR A 295 -4.14 -34.04 2.00
CA TYR A 295 -3.26 -35.13 2.42
C TYR A 295 -3.90 -36.10 3.41
N ASN A 296 -5.13 -35.82 3.85
CA ASN A 296 -5.86 -36.60 4.86
C ASN A 296 -5.06 -36.78 6.16
N ILE A 297 -4.56 -35.66 6.68
CA ILE A 297 -3.71 -35.57 7.89
C ILE A 297 -4.41 -34.77 8.99
N SER A 298 -3.93 -34.93 10.22
CA SER A 298 -4.43 -34.19 11.38
C SER A 298 -4.11 -32.70 11.31
N PHE A 299 -4.81 -31.90 12.14
CA PHE A 299 -4.52 -30.46 12.30
C PHE A 299 -3.05 -30.20 12.67
N HIS A 300 -2.49 -31.00 13.58
CA HIS A 300 -1.11 -30.84 14.03
C HIS A 300 -0.12 -31.12 12.90
N GLU A 301 -0.29 -32.22 12.16
CA GLU A 301 0.56 -32.54 11.00
C GLU A 301 0.44 -31.48 9.90
N ALA A 302 -0.78 -31.02 9.60
CA ALA A 302 -1.00 -29.97 8.61
C ALA A 302 -0.36 -28.64 9.01
N ARG A 303 -0.40 -28.29 10.30
CA ARG A 303 0.28 -27.10 10.82
C ARG A 303 1.79 -27.18 10.61
N GLU A 304 2.42 -28.30 10.96
CA GLU A 304 3.85 -28.50 10.75
C GLU A 304 4.21 -28.50 9.25
N LEU A 305 3.34 -29.03 8.39
CA LEU A 305 3.53 -29.02 6.93
C LEU A 305 3.45 -27.60 6.33
N VAL A 306 2.51 -26.77 6.82
CA VAL A 306 2.27 -25.42 6.28
C VAL A 306 3.28 -24.41 6.82
N SER A 307 3.76 -24.56 8.05
CA SER A 307 4.61 -23.57 8.72
C SER A 307 5.83 -23.08 7.92
N PRO A 308 6.57 -23.95 7.19
CA PRO A 308 7.73 -23.51 6.39
C PRO A 308 7.37 -22.57 5.22
N SER A 309 6.12 -22.60 4.75
CA SER A 309 5.63 -21.72 3.68
C SER A 309 5.20 -20.33 4.18
N LEU A 310 5.20 -20.10 5.50
CA LEU A 310 4.66 -18.90 6.13
C LEU A 310 5.77 -17.97 6.60
N VAL A 311 5.68 -16.69 6.22
CA VAL A 311 6.53 -15.59 6.67
C VAL A 311 5.68 -14.53 7.35
N PHE A 312 6.10 -14.07 8.54
CA PHE A 312 5.44 -13.01 9.29
C PHE A 312 6.40 -11.84 9.54
N THR A 313 5.98 -10.64 9.12
CA THR A 313 6.66 -9.40 9.49
C THR A 313 5.80 -8.59 10.44
N ILE A 314 6.39 -8.20 11.57
CA ILE A 314 5.77 -7.31 12.56
C ILE A 314 6.38 -5.91 12.49
N HIS A 315 5.52 -4.89 12.41
CA HIS A 315 5.91 -3.48 12.32
C HIS A 315 5.71 -2.72 13.61
N THR A 316 4.89 -3.28 14.49
CA THR A 316 4.40 -2.62 15.69
C THR A 316 5.38 -2.82 16.86
N PRO A 317 5.99 -1.75 17.39
CA PRO A 317 6.93 -1.84 18.51
C PRO A 317 6.25 -1.77 19.89
N VAL A 318 4.92 -1.67 19.94
CA VAL A 318 4.14 -1.47 21.17
C VAL A 318 2.86 -2.33 21.18
N PRO A 319 2.49 -2.98 22.31
CA PRO A 319 1.33 -3.87 22.35
C PRO A 319 0.00 -3.24 21.91
N ALA A 320 -0.17 -1.93 22.11
CA ALA A 320 -1.40 -1.21 21.77
C ALA A 320 -1.71 -1.14 20.25
N GLY A 321 -0.75 -1.45 19.38
CA GLY A 321 -0.97 -1.48 17.93
C GLY A 321 -1.27 -2.88 17.37
N ILE A 322 -1.38 -3.90 18.23
CA ILE A 322 -1.63 -5.28 17.82
C ILE A 322 -3.12 -5.60 18.00
N ASP A 323 -3.73 -6.18 16.97
CA ASP A 323 -5.12 -6.62 17.02
C ASP A 323 -5.28 -7.80 18.01
N VAL A 324 -6.17 -7.61 18.99
CA VAL A 324 -6.53 -8.62 19.99
C VAL A 324 -8.05 -8.75 20.04
N PHE A 325 -8.56 -9.91 19.66
CA PHE A 325 -10.00 -10.17 19.66
C PHE A 325 -10.47 -10.82 20.96
N PRO A 326 -11.63 -10.41 21.50
CA PRO A 326 -12.26 -11.13 22.61
C PRO A 326 -12.51 -12.62 22.30
N HIS A 327 -12.44 -13.50 23.30
CA HIS A 327 -12.61 -14.95 23.09
C HIS A 327 -14.02 -15.33 22.63
N ASP A 328 -15.04 -14.61 23.08
CA ASP A 328 -16.43 -14.77 22.63
C ASP A 328 -16.59 -14.43 21.14
N ALA A 329 -15.84 -13.44 20.62
CA ALA A 329 -15.77 -13.20 19.19
C ALA A 329 -15.12 -14.38 18.45
N MET A 330 -14.01 -14.91 18.97
CA MET A 330 -13.38 -16.09 18.37
C MET A 330 -14.30 -17.32 18.38
N ASP A 331 -15.02 -17.56 19.47
CA ASP A 331 -16.00 -18.64 19.56
C ASP A 331 -17.11 -18.45 18.53
N MET A 332 -17.66 -17.23 18.42
CA MET A 332 -18.72 -16.91 17.48
C MET A 332 -18.30 -17.20 16.03
N TYR A 333 -17.13 -16.73 15.61
CA TYR A 333 -16.68 -16.82 14.21
C TYR A 333 -16.01 -18.15 13.85
N PHE A 334 -15.37 -18.84 14.79
CA PHE A 334 -14.52 -20.01 14.47
C PHE A 334 -14.98 -21.33 15.08
N THR A 335 -16.15 -21.41 15.75
CA THR A 335 -16.67 -22.71 16.24
C THR A 335 -16.79 -23.75 15.13
N THR A 336 -17.44 -23.41 14.01
CA THR A 336 -17.59 -24.34 12.87
C THR A 336 -16.24 -24.75 12.28
N TYR A 337 -15.32 -23.80 12.14
CA TYR A 337 -13.96 -24.08 11.66
C TYR A 337 -13.25 -25.06 12.59
N ARG A 338 -13.24 -24.77 13.88
CA ARG A 338 -12.59 -25.58 14.93
C ARG A 338 -13.10 -27.01 14.92
N GLU A 339 -14.42 -27.18 14.85
CA GLU A 339 -15.06 -28.51 14.78
C GLU A 339 -14.68 -29.25 13.50
N SER A 340 -14.62 -28.55 12.37
CA SER A 340 -14.22 -29.14 11.09
C SER A 340 -12.77 -29.62 11.04
N VAL A 341 -11.87 -29.02 11.84
CA VAL A 341 -10.46 -29.42 11.95
C VAL A 341 -10.17 -30.30 13.18
N GLY A 342 -11.19 -30.61 13.98
CA GLY A 342 -11.12 -31.62 15.04
C GLY A 342 -10.29 -31.23 16.27
N ILE A 343 -10.19 -29.93 16.60
CA ILE A 343 -9.47 -29.47 17.81
C ILE A 343 -10.43 -28.92 18.88
N SER A 344 -10.03 -29.00 20.15
CA SER A 344 -10.79 -28.44 21.28
C SER A 344 -10.79 -26.91 21.28
N ARG A 345 -11.73 -26.30 22.02
CA ARG A 345 -11.80 -24.84 22.16
C ARG A 345 -10.53 -24.29 22.79
N GLU A 346 -10.03 -24.97 23.81
CA GLU A 346 -8.82 -24.64 24.55
C GLU A 346 -7.60 -24.68 23.63
N GLU A 347 -7.47 -25.72 22.81
CA GLU A 347 -6.39 -25.83 21.81
C GLU A 347 -6.46 -24.71 20.77
N PHE A 348 -7.66 -24.37 20.29
CA PHE A 348 -7.83 -23.27 19.33
C PHE A 348 -7.45 -21.92 19.92
N LEU A 349 -7.97 -21.58 21.11
CA LEU A 349 -7.66 -20.30 21.76
C LEU A 349 -6.17 -20.20 22.15
N ALA A 350 -5.52 -21.32 22.47
CA ALA A 350 -4.08 -21.36 22.72
C ALA A 350 -3.23 -20.91 21.51
N LEU A 351 -3.76 -20.97 20.28
CA LEU A 351 -3.06 -20.49 19.08
C LEU A 351 -2.84 -18.97 19.11
N GLY A 352 -3.77 -18.20 19.68
CA GLY A 352 -3.68 -16.74 19.82
C GLY A 352 -3.33 -16.28 21.24
N GLN A 353 -3.12 -17.20 22.18
CA GLN A 353 -2.90 -16.84 23.58
C GLN A 353 -1.48 -16.30 23.82
N ASP A 354 -1.41 -15.04 24.26
CA ASP A 354 -0.20 -14.41 24.79
C ASP A 354 0.01 -14.82 26.26
N PRO A 355 1.13 -15.47 26.63
CA PRO A 355 1.44 -15.80 28.01
C PRO A 355 1.54 -14.56 28.93
N GLY A 356 1.88 -13.39 28.39
CA GLY A 356 1.96 -12.12 29.10
C GLY A 356 0.63 -11.39 29.24
N ASN A 357 -0.38 -11.77 28.46
CA ASN A 357 -1.72 -11.19 28.51
C ASN A 357 -2.78 -12.26 28.17
N PRO A 358 -3.42 -12.87 29.20
CA PRO A 358 -4.39 -13.94 28.97
C PRO A 358 -5.72 -13.43 28.38
N TYR A 359 -5.90 -12.11 28.26
CA TYR A 359 -7.15 -11.51 27.79
C TYR A 359 -7.16 -11.41 26.26
N GLY A 360 -7.99 -12.24 25.63
CA GLY A 360 -8.23 -12.20 24.19
C GLY A 360 -7.31 -13.11 23.37
N PHE A 361 -7.53 -13.05 22.06
CA PHE A 361 -6.85 -13.80 21.02
C PHE A 361 -6.00 -12.83 20.22
N ASN A 362 -4.68 -12.92 20.39
CA ASN A 362 -3.72 -11.99 19.82
C ASN A 362 -3.28 -12.46 18.42
N MET A 363 -3.52 -11.62 17.41
CA MET A 363 -3.26 -11.96 16.02
C MET A 363 -1.78 -12.04 15.67
N ALA A 364 -0.93 -11.22 16.32
CA ALA A 364 0.52 -11.34 16.17
C ALA A 364 1.04 -12.64 16.79
N VAL A 365 0.47 -13.09 17.92
CA VAL A 365 0.83 -14.38 18.51
C VAL A 365 0.41 -15.54 17.61
N LEU A 366 -0.79 -15.49 17.02
CA LEU A 366 -1.20 -16.47 16.00
C LEU A 366 -0.18 -16.54 14.87
N ALA A 367 0.15 -15.40 14.26
CA ALA A 367 1.11 -15.34 13.15
C ALA A 367 2.51 -15.85 13.57
N MET A 368 3.02 -15.47 14.74
CA MET A 368 4.31 -15.91 15.27
C MET A 368 4.35 -17.43 15.48
N LYS A 369 3.29 -18.02 16.06
CA LYS A 369 3.22 -19.47 16.31
C LYS A 369 3.08 -20.28 15.01
N MET A 370 2.44 -19.72 13.99
CA MET A 370 2.22 -20.42 12.72
C MET A 370 3.39 -20.28 11.74
N ALA A 371 3.98 -19.09 11.63
CA ALA A 371 5.02 -18.81 10.63
C ALA A 371 6.39 -19.37 11.03
N SER A 372 7.14 -19.95 10.09
CA SER A 372 8.55 -20.30 10.31
C SER A 372 9.48 -19.10 10.10
N GLY A 373 9.20 -18.27 9.08
CA GLY A 373 9.93 -17.02 8.87
C GLY A 373 9.34 -15.90 9.71
N ARG A 374 10.14 -15.25 10.58
CA ARG A 374 9.70 -14.14 11.43
C ARG A 374 10.72 -13.03 11.43
N ASN A 375 10.30 -11.79 11.20
CA ASN A 375 11.21 -10.65 11.22
C ASN A 375 10.57 -9.36 11.76
N GLY A 376 11.38 -8.58 12.46
CA GLY A 376 11.16 -7.15 12.63
C GLY A 376 11.64 -6.35 11.43
N VAL A 377 11.45 -5.02 11.49
CA VAL A 377 11.60 -4.10 10.35
C VAL A 377 12.86 -3.23 10.39
N SER A 378 13.72 -3.49 11.38
CA SER A 378 15.08 -2.96 11.50
C SER A 378 15.83 -3.81 12.52
N LYS A 379 17.17 -3.69 12.58
CA LYS A 379 17.99 -4.42 13.56
C LYS A 379 17.52 -4.21 15.00
N LEU A 380 17.38 -2.96 15.42
CA LEU A 380 16.91 -2.62 16.76
C LEU A 380 15.46 -3.05 16.97
N HIS A 381 14.61 -2.95 15.95
CA HIS A 381 13.24 -3.45 16.05
C HIS A 381 13.22 -4.97 16.29
N GLY A 382 14.07 -5.75 15.60
CA GLY A 382 14.20 -7.18 15.84
C GLY A 382 14.56 -7.51 17.29
N GLU A 383 15.47 -6.75 17.90
CA GLU A 383 15.80 -6.89 19.33
C GLU A 383 14.61 -6.57 20.23
N VAL A 384 13.90 -5.45 19.98
CA VAL A 384 12.68 -5.08 20.72
C VAL A 384 11.60 -6.15 20.58
N THR A 385 11.39 -6.69 19.38
CA THR A 385 10.41 -7.74 19.11
C THR A 385 10.75 -9.03 19.84
N ARG A 386 12.02 -9.49 19.84
CA ARG A 386 12.43 -10.66 20.63
C ARG A 386 12.07 -10.49 22.10
N LYS A 387 12.39 -9.33 22.67
CA LYS A 387 12.05 -9.02 24.06
C LYS A 387 10.55 -9.03 24.33
N MET A 388 9.74 -8.46 23.43
CA MET A 388 8.28 -8.44 23.54
C MET A 388 7.66 -9.84 23.54
N PHE A 389 8.16 -10.73 22.67
CA PHE A 389 7.55 -12.05 22.42
C PHE A 389 8.32 -13.23 23.00
N ARG A 390 9.38 -13.00 23.80
CA ARG A 390 10.22 -14.06 24.39
C ARG A 390 9.41 -15.13 25.14
N ASN A 391 8.28 -14.75 25.75
CA ASN A 391 7.46 -15.67 26.54
C ASN A 391 6.80 -16.77 25.67
N LEU A 392 6.76 -16.60 24.35
CA LEU A 392 6.33 -17.65 23.41
C LEU A 392 7.33 -18.80 23.30
N TRP A 393 8.59 -18.59 23.67
CA TRP A 393 9.67 -19.58 23.63
C TRP A 393 10.29 -19.74 25.04
N PRO A 394 9.56 -20.36 25.98
CA PRO A 394 10.05 -20.51 27.35
C PRO A 394 11.34 -21.32 27.39
N GLY A 395 12.35 -20.79 28.09
CA GLY A 395 13.67 -21.42 28.21
C GLY A 395 14.65 -21.11 27.08
N VAL A 396 14.24 -20.36 26.05
CA VAL A 396 15.13 -19.90 24.98
C VAL A 396 15.74 -18.54 25.37
N PRO A 397 17.08 -18.36 25.29
CA PRO A 397 17.71 -17.06 25.48
C PRO A 397 17.15 -15.99 24.53
N GLU A 398 17.09 -14.72 24.97
CA GLU A 398 16.44 -13.64 24.20
C GLU A 398 17.07 -13.46 22.80
N GLU A 399 18.38 -13.66 22.70
CA GLU A 399 19.17 -13.61 21.47
C GLU A 399 18.92 -14.79 20.51
N GLU A 400 18.46 -15.93 21.03
CA GLU A 400 18.14 -17.14 20.26
C GLU A 400 16.65 -17.25 19.90
N VAL A 401 15.80 -16.36 20.45
CA VAL A 401 14.40 -16.26 20.04
C VAL A 401 14.34 -16.12 18.51
N PRO A 402 13.60 -16.97 17.78
CA PRO A 402 13.68 -17.12 16.32
C PRO A 402 12.94 -15.99 15.59
N ILE A 403 13.33 -14.75 15.87
CA ILE A 403 12.86 -13.52 15.25
C ILE A 403 14.09 -12.77 14.73
N THR A 404 14.14 -12.57 13.42
CA THR A 404 15.23 -11.87 12.74
C THR A 404 14.86 -10.42 12.47
N HIS A 405 15.53 -9.78 11.51
CA HIS A 405 15.15 -8.47 11.01
C HIS A 405 15.43 -8.35 9.52
N VAL A 406 14.57 -7.61 8.83
CA VAL A 406 14.80 -7.10 7.48
C VAL A 406 14.57 -5.60 7.57
N THR A 407 15.60 -4.80 7.35
CA THR A 407 15.48 -3.34 7.45
C THR A 407 14.64 -2.83 6.29
N ASN A 408 13.56 -2.10 6.60
CA ASN A 408 12.70 -1.51 5.58
C ASN A 408 13.50 -0.62 4.62
N GLY A 409 13.14 -0.67 3.34
CA GLY A 409 13.59 0.25 2.30
C GLY A 409 12.42 1.05 1.74
N ILE A 410 12.74 1.91 0.77
CA ILE A 410 11.76 2.59 -0.08
C ILE A 410 12.05 2.26 -1.54
N HIS A 411 11.05 2.36 -2.40
CA HIS A 411 11.25 2.21 -3.84
C HIS A 411 11.88 3.49 -4.41
N THR A 412 13.19 3.49 -4.64
CA THR A 412 13.98 4.69 -4.98
C THR A 412 13.34 5.54 -6.09
N LEU A 413 12.93 4.95 -7.21
CA LEU A 413 12.36 5.69 -8.34
C LEU A 413 10.98 6.31 -8.05
N THR A 414 10.23 5.79 -7.06
CA THR A 414 8.98 6.44 -6.59
C THR A 414 9.29 7.76 -5.88
N TRP A 415 10.36 7.77 -5.08
CA TRP A 415 10.65 8.84 -4.12
C TRP A 415 11.74 9.80 -4.59
N LEU A 416 12.43 9.47 -5.69
CA LEU A 416 13.40 10.34 -6.34
C LEU A 416 12.69 11.34 -7.23
N SER A 417 12.95 12.63 -7.03
CA SER A 417 12.36 13.65 -7.89
C SER A 417 12.97 13.59 -9.31
N PRO A 418 12.22 13.96 -10.36
CA PRO A 418 12.77 14.00 -11.73
C PRO A 418 13.99 14.91 -11.86
N VAL A 419 14.06 15.99 -11.06
CA VAL A 419 15.21 16.90 -11.01
C VAL A 419 16.45 16.19 -10.47
N MET A 420 16.32 15.45 -9.37
CA MET A 420 17.43 14.65 -8.82
C MET A 420 17.79 13.48 -9.72
N LYS A 421 16.80 12.83 -10.36
CA LYS A 421 17.05 11.76 -11.33
C LYS A 421 17.94 12.23 -12.47
N LYS A 422 17.63 13.38 -13.09
CA LYS A 422 18.47 13.96 -14.16
C LYS A 422 19.92 14.20 -13.71
N LEU A 423 20.11 14.59 -12.44
CA LEU A 423 21.44 14.75 -11.87
C LEU A 423 22.13 13.38 -11.73
N PHE A 424 21.41 12.36 -11.27
CA PHE A 424 21.95 11.00 -11.16
C PHE A 424 22.28 10.42 -12.55
N ASP A 425 21.43 10.61 -13.55
CA ASP A 425 21.66 10.19 -14.94
C ASP A 425 22.93 10.82 -15.54
N LYS A 426 23.32 12.02 -15.08
CA LYS A 426 24.53 12.72 -15.54
C LYS A 426 25.81 12.18 -14.89
N TYR A 427 25.75 11.75 -13.63
CA TYR A 427 26.94 11.44 -12.82
C TYR A 427 27.12 9.95 -12.52
N LEU A 428 26.04 9.17 -12.52
CA LEU A 428 26.08 7.73 -12.30
C LEU A 428 26.29 6.98 -13.62
N THR A 429 26.76 5.74 -13.51
CA THR A 429 26.96 4.87 -14.68
C THR A 429 25.62 4.53 -15.32
N GLU A 430 25.56 4.49 -16.65
CA GLU A 430 24.37 4.13 -17.43
C GLU A 430 23.70 2.84 -16.91
N GLY A 431 22.37 2.87 -16.73
CA GLY A 431 21.59 1.77 -16.14
C GLY A 431 21.79 1.64 -14.63
N TRP A 432 22.07 2.74 -13.92
CA TRP A 432 22.22 2.74 -12.47
C TRP A 432 20.93 2.33 -11.76
N GLU A 433 19.77 2.58 -12.38
CA GLU A 433 18.45 2.22 -11.87
C GLU A 433 18.31 0.71 -11.63
N ASP A 434 18.90 -0.11 -12.51
CA ASP A 434 18.89 -1.57 -12.41
C ASP A 434 19.96 -2.13 -11.45
N ARG A 435 20.82 -1.25 -10.92
CA ARG A 435 21.97 -1.59 -10.06
C ARG A 435 21.97 -0.82 -8.74
N ILE A 436 20.81 -0.33 -8.30
CA ILE A 436 20.60 0.40 -7.05
C ILE A 436 21.09 -0.38 -5.82
N TYR A 437 21.06 -1.71 -5.87
CA TYR A 437 21.53 -2.59 -4.78
C TYR A 437 23.06 -2.73 -4.70
N GLU A 438 23.80 -2.29 -5.73
CA GLU A 438 25.25 -2.37 -5.77
C GLU A 438 25.87 -1.12 -5.14
N ARG A 439 26.82 -1.31 -4.23
CA ARG A 439 27.51 -0.19 -3.57
C ARG A 439 28.30 0.67 -4.56
N SER A 440 28.91 0.03 -5.56
CA SER A 440 29.71 0.67 -6.62
C SER A 440 28.91 1.68 -7.44
N THR A 441 27.61 1.42 -7.66
CA THR A 441 26.70 2.34 -8.37
C THR A 441 26.70 3.73 -7.75
N TRP A 442 26.86 3.82 -6.43
CA TRP A 442 26.75 5.07 -5.68
C TRP A 442 28.08 5.79 -5.45
N GLU A 443 29.22 5.20 -5.83
CA GLU A 443 30.54 5.80 -5.58
C GLU A 443 30.72 7.14 -6.30
N SER A 444 30.07 7.32 -7.47
CA SER A 444 30.15 8.55 -8.25
C SER A 444 29.22 9.67 -7.77
N ILE A 445 28.38 9.44 -6.75
CA ILE A 445 27.55 10.51 -6.15
C ILE A 445 28.42 11.64 -5.61
N GLU A 446 29.58 11.32 -5.02
CA GLU A 446 30.49 12.31 -4.43
C GLU A 446 31.12 13.25 -5.48
N ASN A 447 30.98 12.93 -6.78
CA ASN A 447 31.46 13.77 -7.87
C ASN A 447 30.45 14.84 -8.29
N ILE A 448 29.22 14.82 -7.76
CA ILE A 448 28.21 15.84 -8.05
C ILE A 448 28.68 17.17 -7.44
N PRO A 449 28.87 18.24 -8.23
CA PRO A 449 29.26 19.54 -7.69
C PRO A 449 28.22 20.10 -6.73
N ASP A 450 28.68 20.66 -5.61
CA ASP A 450 27.83 21.28 -4.58
C ASP A 450 26.84 22.30 -5.18
N GLU A 451 27.27 23.07 -6.18
CA GLU A 451 26.44 24.08 -6.86
C GLU A 451 25.25 23.44 -7.60
N GLU A 452 25.46 22.35 -8.36
CA GLU A 452 24.39 21.66 -9.08
C GLU A 452 23.39 21.00 -8.12
N LEU A 453 23.90 20.39 -7.03
CA LEU A 453 23.06 19.81 -5.99
C LEU A 453 22.22 20.89 -5.29
N TRP A 454 22.82 22.04 -5.00
CA TRP A 454 22.14 23.17 -4.39
C TRP A 454 21.08 23.78 -5.31
N GLU A 455 21.38 23.94 -6.59
CA GLU A 455 20.41 24.39 -7.61
C GLU A 455 19.21 23.45 -7.71
N ALA A 456 19.45 22.14 -7.76
CA ALA A 456 18.40 21.12 -7.74
C ALA A 456 17.53 21.24 -6.46
N HIS A 457 18.16 21.39 -5.30
CA HIS A 457 17.46 21.62 -4.03
C HIS A 457 16.59 22.88 -4.05
N GLN A 458 17.14 24.03 -4.48
CA GLN A 458 16.42 25.30 -4.54
C GLN A 458 15.25 25.25 -5.53
N SER A 459 15.42 24.57 -6.67
CA SER A 459 14.35 24.34 -7.65
C SER A 459 13.19 23.56 -7.05
N LEU A 460 13.47 22.43 -6.39
CA LEU A 460 12.44 21.62 -5.73
C LEU A 460 11.73 22.39 -4.60
N LYS A 461 12.50 23.16 -3.82
CA LYS A 461 11.95 24.01 -2.76
C LYS A 461 11.03 25.09 -3.31
N LYS A 462 11.37 25.69 -4.46
CA LYS A 462 10.52 26.65 -5.15
C LYS A 462 9.21 25.99 -5.61
N SER A 463 9.26 24.81 -6.24
CA SER A 463 8.06 24.07 -6.66
C SER A 463 7.14 23.70 -5.49
N MET A 464 7.70 23.21 -4.37
CA MET A 464 6.94 22.96 -3.14
C MET A 464 6.30 24.26 -2.61
N THR A 465 7.04 25.36 -2.63
CA THR A 465 6.56 26.66 -2.16
C THR A 465 5.40 27.17 -3.00
N GLU A 466 5.50 27.05 -4.32
CA GLU A 466 4.44 27.39 -5.26
C GLU A 466 3.18 26.54 -5.03
N TYR A 467 3.35 25.23 -4.82
CA TYR A 467 2.25 24.31 -4.51
C TYR A 467 1.53 24.69 -3.22
N VAL A 468 2.27 24.86 -2.11
CA VAL A 468 1.68 25.23 -0.80
C VAL A 468 0.99 26.59 -0.89
N ASN A 469 1.64 27.59 -1.51
CA ASN A 469 1.04 28.92 -1.67
C ASN A 469 -0.20 28.88 -2.58
N GLY A 470 -0.23 27.99 -3.58
CA GLY A 470 -1.42 27.72 -4.40
C GLY A 470 -2.58 27.15 -3.58
N ARG A 471 -2.31 26.20 -2.68
CA ARG A 471 -3.30 25.64 -1.74
C ARG A 471 -3.84 26.67 -0.75
N ILE A 472 -2.99 27.58 -0.27
CA ILE A 472 -3.39 28.71 0.58
C ILE A 472 -4.31 29.66 -0.20
N ARG A 473 -3.93 30.07 -1.42
CA ARG A 473 -4.70 31.00 -2.27
C ARG A 473 -6.06 30.45 -2.71
N SER A 474 -6.12 29.17 -3.09
CA SER A 474 -7.35 28.51 -3.57
C SER A 474 -8.39 28.30 -2.47
N GLY A 475 -8.06 28.57 -1.21
CA GLY A 475 -8.98 28.39 -0.12
C GLY A 475 -9.25 26.93 0.23
N CYS A 476 -8.46 25.98 -0.29
CA CYS A 476 -8.41 24.63 0.29
C CYS A 476 -7.93 24.64 1.74
N MET A 477 -7.29 25.74 2.17
CA MET A 477 -6.99 26.10 3.56
C MET A 477 -7.83 27.30 4.06
N SER A 478 -8.97 27.63 3.41
CA SER A 478 -9.69 28.88 3.63
C SER A 478 -10.26 28.98 5.04
N ASN A 479 -9.58 29.76 5.86
CA ASN A 479 -10.10 30.27 7.10
C ASN A 479 -10.30 31.77 6.95
N ARG A 480 -11.55 32.23 7.06
CA ARG A 480 -11.85 33.66 7.34
C ARG A 480 -11.30 34.11 8.71
N SER A 481 -10.96 33.17 9.59
CA SER A 481 -10.27 33.38 10.87
C SER A 481 -8.74 33.43 10.75
N MET A 482 -8.15 33.00 9.63
CA MET A 482 -6.70 32.93 9.42
C MET A 482 -6.23 34.12 8.56
N LYS A 483 -6.62 35.33 8.98
CA LYS A 483 -6.27 36.61 8.34
C LYS A 483 -4.75 36.89 8.24
N SER A 484 -3.88 35.97 8.65
CA SER A 484 -2.42 36.17 8.68
C SER A 484 -1.59 35.05 8.04
N CYS A 485 -2.16 34.15 7.24
CA CYS A 485 -1.33 33.24 6.45
C CYS A 485 -0.67 34.00 5.29
N THR A 486 0.44 34.67 5.61
CA THR A 486 1.45 35.02 4.61
C THR A 486 1.91 33.71 3.98
N GLY A 487 1.97 33.64 2.66
CA GLY A 487 2.53 32.47 1.97
C GLY A 487 3.91 32.12 2.50
N ILE A 488 4.36 30.89 2.25
CA ILE A 488 5.70 30.46 2.62
C ILE A 488 6.75 31.03 1.65
N ASP A 489 7.95 31.28 2.16
CA ASP A 489 9.07 31.90 1.43
C ASP A 489 10.05 30.83 0.94
N PRO A 490 10.37 30.76 -0.37
CA PRO A 490 11.36 29.82 -0.89
C PRO A 490 12.78 30.12 -0.39
N GLY A 491 13.08 31.35 0.07
CA GLY A 491 14.37 31.72 0.66
C GLY A 491 14.55 31.23 2.11
N ALA A 492 13.47 30.95 2.83
CA ALA A 492 13.51 30.62 4.26
C ALA A 492 13.94 29.18 4.56
N LEU A 493 14.68 28.94 5.65
CA LEU A 493 14.96 27.58 6.12
C LEU A 493 13.64 26.89 6.45
N THR A 494 13.33 25.79 5.75
CA THR A 494 12.06 25.09 5.87
C THR A 494 12.24 23.78 6.62
N ILE A 495 11.49 23.60 7.71
CA ILE A 495 11.48 22.37 8.50
C ILE A 495 10.13 21.67 8.30
N GLY A 496 10.16 20.47 7.71
CA GLY A 496 8.95 19.68 7.47
C GLY A 496 8.71 18.61 8.54
N PHE A 497 7.45 18.46 8.98
CA PHE A 497 6.95 17.33 9.76
C PHE A 497 5.75 16.73 9.02
N ALA A 498 5.97 15.64 8.27
CA ALA A 498 4.95 14.99 7.45
C ALA A 498 4.72 13.53 7.91
N ARG A 499 3.89 13.32 8.94
CA ARG A 499 3.63 11.99 9.54
C ARG A 499 2.22 11.95 10.15
N ARG A 500 1.60 10.76 10.25
CA ARG A 500 0.38 10.57 11.07
C ARG A 500 0.56 11.22 12.45
N PHE A 501 -0.46 11.91 12.95
CA PHE A 501 -0.46 12.45 14.30
C PHE A 501 -0.81 11.33 15.29
N ALA A 502 0.13 11.04 16.20
CA ALA A 502 -0.02 10.11 17.30
C ALA A 502 0.88 10.58 18.45
N THR A 503 0.49 10.31 19.70
CA THR A 503 1.18 10.81 20.91
C THR A 503 2.66 10.43 20.94
N TYR A 504 3.00 9.18 20.61
CA TYR A 504 4.38 8.69 20.58
C TYR A 504 5.26 9.34 19.49
N LYS A 505 4.66 9.99 18.48
CA LYS A 505 5.39 10.72 17.42
C LYS A 505 5.78 12.13 17.83
N ARG A 506 5.26 12.63 18.97
CA ARG A 506 5.69 13.86 19.63
C ARG A 506 5.69 15.11 18.72
N ALA A 507 4.67 15.27 17.89
CA ALA A 507 4.52 16.43 17.00
C ALA A 507 4.58 17.78 17.75
N THR A 508 4.16 17.79 19.02
CA THR A 508 4.16 18.97 19.88
C THR A 508 5.48 19.27 20.58
N LEU A 509 6.51 18.41 20.42
CA LEU A 509 7.78 18.54 21.15
C LEU A 509 8.49 19.87 20.90
N ILE A 510 8.36 20.41 19.69
CA ILE A 510 8.97 21.70 19.31
C ILE A 510 8.40 22.87 20.12
N PHE A 511 7.18 22.74 20.65
CA PHE A 511 6.50 23.75 21.45
C PHE A 511 6.78 23.63 22.95
N ARG A 512 7.66 22.71 23.37
CA ARG A 512 8.05 22.55 24.78
C ARG A 512 8.71 23.81 25.36
N ASP A 513 9.38 24.59 24.51
CA ASP A 513 10.06 25.84 24.87
C ASP A 513 9.64 26.96 23.91
N ILE A 514 8.57 27.66 24.27
CA ILE A 514 7.94 28.70 23.46
C ILE A 514 8.84 29.94 23.28
N GLU A 515 9.63 30.31 24.30
CA GLU A 515 10.54 31.45 24.15
C GLU A 515 11.68 31.13 23.17
N ARG A 516 12.20 29.91 23.20
CA ARG A 516 13.21 29.46 22.24
C ARG A 516 12.66 29.45 20.82
N ILE A 517 11.47 28.89 20.58
CA ILE A 517 10.91 28.85 19.23
C ILE A 517 10.60 30.26 18.72
N ARG A 518 10.09 31.17 19.57
CA ARG A 518 9.85 32.57 19.23
C ARG A 518 11.14 33.28 18.81
N LYS A 519 12.24 33.05 19.54
CA LYS A 519 13.56 33.60 19.19
C LYS A 519 14.11 33.06 17.87
N LEU A 520 13.80 31.82 17.51
CA LEU A 520 14.25 31.21 16.25
C LEU A 520 13.43 31.69 15.05
N LEU A 521 12.11 31.70 15.17
CA LEU A 521 11.19 32.08 14.09
C LEU A 521 11.14 33.60 13.85
N GLY A 522 11.45 34.41 14.87
CA GLY A 522 11.39 35.88 14.80
C GLY A 522 12.65 36.59 14.28
N LYS A 523 13.63 35.87 13.72
CA LYS A 523 14.87 36.49 13.18
C LYS A 523 14.64 36.99 11.74
N GLU A 524 14.70 38.31 11.53
CA GLU A 524 14.50 38.92 10.20
C GLU A 524 15.57 38.49 9.18
N ASN A 525 16.85 38.43 9.56
CA ASN A 525 17.96 38.08 8.66
C ASN A 525 18.22 36.57 8.51
N ALA A 526 17.40 35.73 9.13
CA ALA A 526 17.53 34.27 9.08
C ALA A 526 16.15 33.62 9.18
N PRO A 527 15.29 33.78 8.16
CA PRO A 527 13.91 33.33 8.22
C PRO A 527 13.84 31.80 8.32
N VAL A 528 13.02 31.33 9.27
CA VAL A 528 12.73 29.91 9.49
C VAL A 528 11.23 29.71 9.43
N GLN A 529 10.80 28.67 8.71
CA GLN A 529 9.40 28.27 8.60
C GLN A 529 9.23 26.77 8.87
N ILE A 530 8.07 26.40 9.41
CA ILE A 530 7.76 25.01 9.75
C ILE A 530 6.49 24.60 9.02
N ILE A 531 6.53 23.45 8.36
CA ILE A 531 5.39 22.85 7.64
C ILE A 531 4.99 21.57 8.36
N PHE A 532 3.76 21.53 8.89
CA PHE A 532 3.16 20.31 9.45
C PHE A 532 2.16 19.72 8.45
N ALA A 533 2.25 18.40 8.24
CA ALA A 533 1.32 17.63 7.42
C ALA A 533 1.05 16.26 8.05
N GLY A 534 -0.21 15.84 8.05
CA GLY A 534 -0.59 14.54 8.60
C GLY A 534 -2.04 14.48 9.04
N LYS A 535 -2.55 13.26 9.13
CA LYS A 535 -3.90 12.93 9.59
C LYS A 535 -3.85 12.41 11.02
N ALA A 536 -4.78 12.81 11.87
CA ALA A 536 -5.06 12.15 13.15
C ALA A 536 -6.12 11.06 12.94
N HIS A 537 -6.07 9.94 13.67
CA HIS A 537 -7.17 8.97 13.57
C HIS A 537 -8.46 9.64 14.10
N PRO A 538 -9.66 9.39 13.54
CA PRO A 538 -10.88 10.05 14.00
C PRO A 538 -11.25 9.79 15.47
N ALA A 539 -10.66 8.75 16.07
CA ALA A 539 -10.82 8.39 17.48
C ALA A 539 -9.62 8.77 18.38
N ASP A 540 -8.54 9.34 17.80
CA ASP A 540 -7.43 9.97 18.53
C ASP A 540 -7.81 11.44 18.83
#